data_AF-A0A847XPH0-F1
#
_entry.id   AF-A0A847XPH0-F1
#
_cell.length_a   1.000
_cell.length_b   1.000
_cell.length_c   1.000
_cell.angle_alpha   90.00
_cell.angle_beta   90.00
_cell.angle_gamma   90.00
#
_symmetry.space_group_name_H-M   'P 1'
#
loop_
_entity.id
_entity.type
_entity.pdbx_description
1 polymer ?
#
loop_
_entity_poly.entity_id
_entity_poly.type
_entity_poly.pdbx_seq_one_letter_code
_entity_poly.pdbx_strand_id
1 'polypeptide(L)'
;MVLKDILSISGESGLFRFIAQGKNAIIIEHLESKKRSSAFASAKVISLDEISVFTEKEDISLSKVFDLIFDKEKGGPAIDSKSDPDKLTLSG
;
A
#
# COMPACT_ATOMS: atom_id res chain seq x y z
N MET A 1 -8.71 -7.98 -2.60
CA MET A 1 -8.16 -6.85 -3.39
C MET A 1 -6.84 -7.26 -4.03
N VAL A 2 -6.52 -6.77 -5.23
CA VAL A 2 -5.23 -7.05 -5.89
C VAL A 2 -4.31 -5.83 -5.76
N LEU A 3 -3.22 -5.97 -5.00
CA LEU A 3 -2.21 -4.91 -4.78
C LEU A 3 -1.00 -5.03 -5.72
N LYS A 4 -1.08 -5.93 -6.70
CA LYS A 4 -0.02 -6.19 -7.66
C LYS A 4 0.44 -4.89 -8.34
N ASP A 5 1.74 -4.76 -8.49
CA ASP A 5 2.41 -3.61 -9.13
C ASP A 5 2.25 -2.28 -8.38
N ILE A 6 1.65 -2.25 -7.19
CA ILE A 6 1.60 -1.04 -6.36
C ILE A 6 2.83 -0.98 -5.46
N LEU A 7 3.50 0.16 -5.48
CA LEU A 7 4.75 0.43 -4.82
C LEU A 7 4.61 1.61 -3.85
N SER A 8 5.29 1.50 -2.72
CA SER A 8 5.62 2.61 -1.83
C SER A 8 7.11 2.94 -1.99
N ILE A 9 7.43 4.23 -2.06
CA ILE A 9 8.81 4.71 -2.19
C ILE A 9 9.12 5.58 -0.98
N SER A 10 10.13 5.18 -0.22
CA SER A 10 10.48 5.90 1.02
C SER A 10 10.88 7.35 0.72
N GLY A 11 10.24 8.30 1.40
CA GLY A 11 10.48 9.73 1.22
C GLY A 11 9.61 10.40 0.16
N GLU A 12 8.91 9.62 -0.66
CA GLU A 12 7.92 10.13 -1.61
C GLU A 12 6.52 10.05 -1.01
N SER A 13 5.72 11.10 -1.22
CA SER A 13 4.31 11.08 -0.84
C SER A 13 3.49 10.28 -1.84
N GLY A 14 2.61 9.42 -1.35
CA GLY A 14 1.65 8.69 -2.16
C GLY A 14 2.12 7.31 -2.57
N LEU A 15 1.42 6.74 -3.54
CA LEU A 15 1.65 5.40 -4.05
C LEU A 15 1.90 5.44 -5.55
N PHE A 16 2.67 4.47 -6.01
CA PHE A 16 3.14 4.40 -7.38
C PHE A 16 2.80 3.06 -7.99
N ARG A 17 2.62 3.02 -9.31
CA ARG A 17 2.48 1.80 -10.07
C ARG A 17 3.79 1.49 -10.78
N PHE A 18 4.26 0.25 -10.70
CA PHE A 18 5.35 -0.23 -11.53
C PHE A 18 4.93 -0.24 -13.01
N ILE A 19 5.75 0.34 -13.88
CA ILE A 19 5.51 0.35 -15.34
C ILE A 19 6.56 -0.49 -16.07
N ALA A 20 7.84 -0.26 -15.80
CA ALA A 20 8.92 -0.99 -16.47
C ALA A 20 10.26 -0.85 -15.74
N GLN A 21 11.16 -1.82 -15.96
CA GLN A 21 12.56 -1.76 -15.54
C GLN A 21 13.39 -1.00 -16.59
N GLY A 22 14.05 0.09 -16.20
CA GLY A 22 15.06 0.78 -16.99
C GLY A 22 16.48 0.32 -16.65
N LYS A 23 17.49 0.91 -17.30
CA LYS A 23 18.90 0.48 -17.16
C LYS A 23 19.45 0.64 -15.74
N ASN A 24 19.18 1.77 -15.08
CA ASN A 24 19.62 2.10 -13.71
C ASN A 24 18.47 2.68 -12.85
N ALA A 25 17.23 2.50 -13.28
CA ALA A 25 16.05 3.12 -12.70
C ALA A 25 14.80 2.27 -12.98
N ILE A 26 13.74 2.52 -12.23
CA ILE A 26 12.41 1.93 -12.43
C ILE A 26 11.49 3.03 -12.92
N ILE A 27 10.75 2.76 -14.00
CA ILE A 27 9.70 3.65 -14.49
C ILE A 27 8.44 3.38 -13.68
N ILE A 28 7.90 4.43 -13.07
CA ILE A 28 6.74 4.38 -12.19
C ILE A 28 5.69 5.41 -12.61
N GLU A 29 4.45 5.19 -12.19
CA GLU A 29 3.34 6.12 -12.39
C GLU A 29 2.68 6.44 -11.04
N HIS A 30 2.59 7.71 -10.68
CA HIS A 30 1.88 8.11 -9.46
C HIS A 30 0.38 7.82 -9.58
N LEU A 31 -0.20 7.13 -8.60
CA LEU A 31 -1.56 6.58 -8.71
C LEU A 31 -2.65 7.65 -8.86
N GLU A 32 -2.51 8.80 -8.20
CA GLU A 32 -3.51 9.86 -8.24
C GLU A 32 -3.32 10.79 -9.44
N SER A 33 -2.10 11.30 -9.61
CA SER A 33 -1.80 12.33 -10.62
C SER A 33 -1.58 11.74 -12.02
N LYS A 34 -1.43 10.41 -12.13
CA LYS A 34 -1.10 9.69 -13.37
C LYS A 34 0.20 10.15 -14.04
N LYS A 35 1.03 10.90 -13.32
CA LYS A 35 2.33 11.36 -13.82
C LYS A 35 3.34 10.24 -13.74
N ARG A 36 4.10 10.07 -14.82
CA ARG A 36 5.20 9.13 -14.88
C ARG A 36 6.49 9.78 -14.42
N SER A 37 7.28 9.03 -13.68
CA SER A 37 8.60 9.43 -13.22
C SER A 37 9.52 8.21 -13.18
N SER A 38 10.80 8.45 -12.91
CA SER A 38 11.80 7.41 -12.74
C SER A 38 12.26 7.42 -11.29
N ALA A 39 12.14 6.29 -10.61
CA ALA A 39 12.78 6.07 -9.31
C ALA A 39 14.16 5.44 -9.53
N PHE A 40 15.17 5.95 -8.83
CA PHE A 40 16.50 5.35 -8.86
C PHE A 40 16.47 3.96 -8.22
N ALA A 41 17.29 3.04 -8.73
CA ALA A 41 17.42 1.69 -8.15
C ALA A 41 17.93 1.70 -6.69
N SER A 42 18.56 2.80 -6.25
CA SER A 42 18.97 2.99 -4.85
C SER A 42 17.84 3.45 -3.93
N ALA A 43 16.69 3.87 -4.49
CA ALA A 43 15.53 4.23 -3.67
C ALA A 43 14.98 2.98 -2.97
N LYS A 44 14.55 3.14 -1.73
CA LYS A 44 13.90 2.05 -0.98
C LYS A 44 12.46 1.91 -1.47
N VAL A 45 12.30 1.05 -2.47
CA VAL A 45 11.01 0.66 -3.08
C VAL A 45 10.49 -0.57 -2.36
N ILE A 46 9.23 -0.53 -1.95
CA ILE A 46 8.52 -1.64 -1.29
C ILE A 46 7.29 -1.97 -2.11
N SER A 47 7.15 -3.22 -2.52
CA SER A 47 5.96 -3.70 -3.21
C SER A 47 4.87 -4.05 -2.20
N LEU A 48 3.67 -3.52 -2.37
CA LEU A 48 2.60 -3.67 -1.36
C LEU A 48 2.06 -5.11 -1.28
N ASP A 49 2.19 -5.88 -2.34
CA ASP A 49 1.82 -7.30 -2.40
C ASP A 49 2.81 -8.22 -1.66
N GLU A 50 4.02 -7.74 -1.35
CA GLU A 50 5.00 -8.44 -0.53
C GLU A 50 4.82 -8.17 0.98
N ILE A 51 3.94 -7.22 1.36
CA ILE A 51 3.70 -6.87 2.76
C ILE A 51 2.79 -7.91 3.42
N SER A 52 3.29 -8.48 4.52
CA SER A 52 2.55 -9.36 5.42
C SER A 52 2.46 -8.74 6.81
N VAL A 53 1.30 -8.93 7.46
CA VAL A 53 0.98 -8.40 8.78
C VAL A 53 0.92 -9.56 9.75
N PHE A 54 1.79 -9.51 10.75
CA PHE A 54 1.82 -10.47 11.85
C PHE A 54 0.61 -10.29 12.75
N THR A 55 -0.13 -11.36 13.02
CA THR A 55 -1.26 -11.35 13.97
C THR A 55 -1.05 -12.39 15.06
N GLU A 56 -1.94 -12.40 16.06
CA GLU A 56 -1.88 -13.38 17.16
C GLU A 56 -2.07 -14.83 16.71
N LYS A 57 -2.69 -15.06 15.55
CA LYS A 57 -2.99 -16.40 15.02
C LYS A 57 -2.08 -16.78 13.87
N GLU A 58 -2.09 -15.97 12.82
CA GLU A 58 -1.38 -16.23 11.58
C GLU A 58 -0.99 -14.93 10.89
N ASP A 59 -0.01 -15.01 10.00
CA ASP A 59 0.37 -13.87 9.17
C ASP A 59 -0.63 -13.73 8.04
N ILE A 60 -1.16 -12.52 7.87
CA ILE A 60 -2.10 -12.21 6.80
C ILE A 60 -1.50 -11.18 5.85
N SER A 61 -1.76 -11.32 4.56
CA SER A 61 -1.29 -10.36 3.56
C SER A 61 -1.97 -9.00 3.77
N LEU A 62 -1.28 -7.92 3.41
CA LEU A 62 -1.87 -6.57 3.47
C LEU A 62 -3.14 -6.47 2.60
N SER A 63 -3.18 -7.17 1.46
CA SER A 63 -4.37 -7.26 0.61
C SER A 63 -5.58 -7.83 1.35
N LYS A 64 -5.36 -8.85 2.19
CA LYS A 64 -6.41 -9.47 3.00
C LYS A 64 -6.88 -8.54 4.11
N VAL A 65 -5.97 -7.77 4.71
CA VAL A 65 -6.32 -6.75 5.70
C VAL A 65 -7.28 -5.72 5.10
N PHE A 66 -7.01 -5.21 3.89
CA PHE A 66 -7.91 -4.27 3.22
C PHE A 66 -9.27 -4.88 2.89
N ASP A 67 -9.32 -6.16 2.50
CA ASP A 67 -10.60 -6.86 2.30
C ASP A 67 -11.40 -6.93 3.60
N LEU A 68 -10.76 -7.24 4.74
CA LEU A 68 -11.42 -7.28 6.05
C LEU A 68 -11.95 -5.90 6.48
N ILE A 69 -11.19 -4.83 6.21
CA ILE A 69 -11.65 -3.45 6.46
C ILE A 69 -12.87 -3.14 5.59
N PHE A 70 -12.81 -3.47 4.30
CA PHE A 70 -13.92 -3.24 3.38
C PHE A 70 -15.20 -3.97 3.83
N ASP A 71 -15.06 -5.22 4.26
CA ASP A 71 -16.17 -6.02 4.78
C ASP A 71 -16.75 -5.43 6.09
N LYS A 72 -15.88 -5.00 7.02
CA LYS A 72 -16.28 -4.36 8.29
C LYS A 72 -17.04 -3.06 8.07
N GLU A 73 -16.54 -2.20 7.19
CA GLU A 73 -17.13 -0.90 6.86
C GLU A 73 -18.26 -1.01 5.81
N LYS A 74 -18.53 -2.21 5.28
CA LYS A 74 -19.51 -2.48 4.22
C LYS A 74 -19.29 -1.60 2.98
N GLY A 75 -18.03 -1.36 2.64
CA GLY A 75 -17.62 -0.46 1.56
C GLY A 75 -17.83 1.04 1.85
N GLY A 76 -18.16 1.40 3.08
CA GLY A 76 -18.24 2.77 3.55
C GLY A 76 -16.87 3.41 3.79
N PRO A 77 -16.85 4.71 4.19
CA PRO A 77 -15.62 5.38 4.55
C PRO A 77 -14.99 4.73 5.78
N ALA A 78 -13.69 4.43 5.69
CA ALA A 78 -12.90 3.97 6.83
C ALA A 78 -12.69 5.11 7.84
N ILE A 79 -12.36 4.73 9.07
CA ILE A 79 -12.03 5.65 10.17
C ILE A 79 -10.86 6.55 9.77
N ASP A 80 -10.96 7.85 10.09
CA ASP A 80 -9.89 8.81 9.80
C ASP A 80 -8.60 8.39 10.52
N SER A 81 -7.47 8.39 9.82
CA SER A 81 -6.17 7.98 10.36
C SER A 81 -5.68 8.86 11.52
N LYS A 82 -6.31 10.02 11.77
CA LYS A 82 -6.08 10.91 12.90
C LYS A 82 -7.05 10.70 14.07
N SER A 83 -7.93 9.70 13.99
CA SER A 83 -8.81 9.32 15.10
C SER A 83 -8.01 8.78 16.28
N ASP A 84 -8.64 8.70 17.46
CA ASP A 84 -8.03 8.11 18.66
C ASP A 84 -7.47 6.71 18.34
N PRO A 85 -6.25 6.37 18.82
CA PRO A 85 -5.61 5.09 18.53
C PRO A 85 -6.49 3.87 18.86
N ASP A 86 -7.27 3.97 19.95
CA ASP A 86 -8.18 2.91 20.40
C ASP A 86 -9.32 2.65 19.40
N LYS A 87 -9.62 3.60 18.52
CA LYS A 87 -10.64 3.46 17.47
C LYS A 87 -10.06 2.91 16.17
N LEU A 88 -8.74 2.83 16.03
CA LEU A 88 -8.06 2.34 14.82
C LEU A 88 -7.85 0.82 14.81
N THR A 89 -8.40 0.09 15.78
CA THR A 89 -8.25 -1.37 15.88
C THR A 89 -9.24 -2.12 15.00
N LEU A 90 -8.77 -3.22 14.40
CA LEU A 90 -9.62 -4.13 13.63
C LEU A 90 -10.51 -4.98 14.54
N SER A 91 -10.05 -5.29 15.75
CA SER A 91 -10.81 -5.86 16.84
C SER A 91 -11.78 -4.81 17.42
N GLY A 92 -13.07 -5.12 17.37
CA GLY A 92 -14.09 -4.48 18.19
C GLY A 92 -14.33 -5.29 19.46
#